data_AF-A0A6S7IK38-F1
#
_entry.id   AF-A0A6S7IK38-F1
#
_cell.length_a   1.000
_cell.length_b   1.000
_cell.length_c   1.000
_cell.angle_alpha   90.00
_cell.angle_beta   90.00
_cell.angle_gamma   90.00
#
_symmetry.space_group_name_H-M   'P 1'
#
loop_
_entity.id
_entity.type
_entity.pdbx_description
1 polymer ?
#
loop_
_entity_poly.entity_id
_entity_poly.type
_entity_poly.pdbx_seq_one_letter_code
_entity_poly.pdbx_strand_id
1 'polypeptide(L)'
;METTTTRNDYVNKYPSNLQITSYNFPSTTTTGEVCAGVVKAPGVHAKNAAQHYADLQMLEENEETREVFWNSETQERKEIECARVDGSFDDGPSHCEVQYWWTVRHLVTSCQMTLVTSRNSGASYRNRVELQNGSLALGHAKLFIPSTLNGSCISGGNIDNDLLRKNLDAAINVYISRVNKTPCCAGTVINLYKGADSKAYQEENDFFKIFLKGKKEEREKQKKDHPEKYARAQAIWNLRKRHMRTDVPLKYIFCLSCCYQPDCEHSLCRKGKPTEEPTWYVGGPLLSFLPVPCPDPERCYGSEQCSECNGACYGHYLKLDELWNDVKCCLPSEVILAEYDKHRKEAISMHGILDDNCVQDLAKQTLLSPEEVTMWLSHLNTIAENRKKGAEKAAETRRARKEASKKLIDLPNGDDSEVCDVCKLEDPAEGGEEIVPWVCCDGCSQWSHIVCVGIETELEIPNHWQCFKCSEKWE
;
A
#
# COMPACT_ATOMS: atom_id res chain seq x y z
N MET A 1 38.52 -33.08 -14.12
CA MET A 1 37.76 -31.99 -14.77
C MET A 1 36.63 -31.63 -13.83
N GLU A 2 36.90 -30.68 -12.95
CA GLU A 2 35.91 -30.09 -12.04
C GLU A 2 34.84 -29.41 -12.88
N THR A 3 33.61 -29.88 -12.75
CA THR A 3 32.45 -29.26 -13.42
C THR A 3 32.12 -28.00 -12.65
N THR A 4 32.67 -26.88 -13.12
CA THR A 4 32.33 -25.53 -12.68
C THR A 4 30.85 -25.32 -12.96
N THR A 5 30.01 -25.44 -11.93
CA THR A 5 28.62 -24.99 -11.98
C THR A 5 28.63 -23.50 -12.28
N THR A 6 28.24 -23.13 -13.49
CA THR A 6 28.06 -21.75 -13.91
C THR A 6 26.96 -21.13 -13.06
N ARG A 7 27.37 -20.49 -11.95
CA ARG A 7 26.72 -19.34 -11.34
C ARG A 7 26.22 -18.44 -12.47
N ASN A 8 24.91 -18.37 -12.67
CA ASN A 8 24.16 -17.22 -13.19
C ASN A 8 22.67 -17.56 -13.17
N ASP A 9 22.09 -17.58 -11.98
CA ASP A 9 20.63 -17.57 -11.75
C ASP A 9 20.09 -16.14 -11.98
N TYR A 10 20.47 -15.52 -13.10
CA TYR A 10 20.05 -14.16 -13.43
C TYR A 10 18.72 -14.20 -14.19
N VAL A 11 17.69 -13.67 -13.50
CA VAL A 11 16.38 -13.27 -14.02
C VAL A 11 15.51 -14.43 -14.50
N ASN A 12 14.89 -15.13 -13.55
CA ASN A 12 13.72 -15.96 -13.87
C ASN A 12 12.68 -15.12 -14.62
N LYS A 13 12.12 -15.63 -15.71
CA LYS A 13 10.97 -15.02 -16.43
C LYS A 13 9.69 -14.96 -15.57
N TYR A 14 9.75 -15.49 -14.35
CA TYR A 14 8.65 -15.65 -13.42
C TYR A 14 9.06 -15.16 -12.02
N PRO A 15 8.13 -14.60 -11.23
CA PRO A 15 8.44 -14.10 -9.90
C PRO A 15 8.74 -15.27 -8.95
N SER A 16 10.00 -15.40 -8.50
CA SER A 16 10.46 -16.45 -7.59
C SER A 16 10.92 -15.91 -6.23
N ASN A 17 10.41 -14.75 -5.82
CA ASN A 17 10.85 -14.07 -4.60
C ASN A 17 9.95 -14.44 -3.42
N LEU A 18 10.52 -14.85 -2.30
CA LEU A 18 9.79 -14.97 -1.04
C LEU A 18 9.68 -13.60 -0.37
N GLN A 19 8.52 -13.31 0.20
CA GLN A 19 8.21 -12.09 0.90
C GLN A 19 7.74 -12.44 2.31
N ILE A 20 8.06 -11.61 3.30
CA ILE A 20 7.69 -11.85 4.69
C ILE A 20 6.88 -10.66 5.18
N THR A 21 5.75 -10.95 5.84
CA THR A 21 5.03 -9.96 6.66
C THR A 21 5.39 -10.24 8.11
N SER A 22 5.99 -9.25 8.78
CA SER A 22 6.45 -9.37 10.18
C SER A 22 5.42 -8.78 11.12
N TYR A 23 5.11 -9.52 12.19
CA TYR A 23 4.24 -9.13 13.28
C TYR A 23 5.04 -9.21 14.58
N ASN A 24 5.08 -8.12 15.34
CA ASN A 24 5.60 -8.12 16.69
C ASN A 24 4.49 -7.75 17.67
N PHE A 25 4.26 -8.64 18.62
CA PHE A 25 3.31 -8.44 19.71
C PHE A 25 4.11 -8.13 20.98
N PRO A 26 3.94 -6.93 21.56
CA PRO A 26 4.68 -6.53 22.75
C PRO A 26 4.42 -7.46 23.94
N SER A 27 5.43 -7.63 24.79
CA SER A 27 5.26 -8.33 26.06
C SER A 27 4.24 -7.62 26.95
N THR A 28 3.43 -8.41 27.64
CA THR A 28 2.53 -7.98 28.72
C THR A 28 2.97 -8.63 30.04
N THR A 29 2.29 -8.31 31.14
CA THR A 29 2.53 -8.98 32.43
C THR A 29 2.21 -10.47 32.41
N THR A 30 1.29 -10.89 31.53
CA THR A 30 0.85 -12.29 31.42
C THR A 30 1.48 -13.04 30.25
N THR A 31 2.04 -12.33 29.26
CA THR A 31 2.59 -12.95 28.04
C THR A 31 3.91 -12.33 27.62
N GLY A 32 4.88 -13.17 27.25
CA GLY A 32 6.14 -12.72 26.66
C GLY A 32 5.94 -11.95 25.35
N GLU A 33 7.01 -11.28 24.89
CA GLU A 33 7.03 -10.70 23.54
C GLU A 33 7.01 -11.82 22.50
N VAL A 34 6.13 -11.71 21.50
CA VAL A 34 5.98 -12.71 20.44
C VAL A 34 6.31 -12.08 19.09
N CYS A 35 7.33 -12.64 18.43
CA CYS A 35 7.76 -12.24 17.09
C CYS A 35 7.31 -13.30 16.09
N ALA A 36 6.37 -12.96 15.20
CA ALA A 36 5.88 -13.85 14.15
C ALA A 36 6.22 -13.30 12.77
N GLY A 37 6.55 -14.17 11.82
CA GLY A 37 6.74 -13.82 10.42
C GLY A 37 5.94 -14.75 9.52
N VAL A 38 5.19 -14.19 8.59
CA VAL A 38 4.40 -14.98 7.63
C VAL A 38 5.06 -14.92 6.26
N VAL A 39 5.53 -16.08 5.80
CA VAL A 39 6.26 -16.26 4.55
C VAL A 39 5.27 -16.48 3.41
N LYS A 40 5.41 -15.67 2.37
CA LYS A 40 4.53 -15.59 1.20
C LYS A 40 5.35 -15.67 -0.08
N ALA A 41 4.73 -16.19 -1.13
CA ALA A 41 5.30 -16.22 -2.47
C ALA A 41 4.28 -15.64 -3.45
N PRO A 42 4.67 -14.72 -4.36
CA PRO A 42 3.81 -14.21 -5.42
C PRO A 42 3.21 -15.35 -6.23
N GLY A 43 1.89 -15.33 -6.41
CA GLY A 43 1.14 -16.41 -7.10
C GLY A 43 0.65 -17.54 -6.19
N VAL A 44 1.18 -17.67 -4.96
CA VAL A 44 0.66 -18.61 -3.95
C VAL A 44 -0.13 -17.86 -2.88
N HIS A 45 0.49 -16.87 -2.25
CA HIS A 45 -0.12 -16.01 -1.24
C HIS A 45 0.17 -14.55 -1.60
N ALA A 46 -0.88 -13.75 -1.81
CA ALA A 46 -0.74 -12.37 -2.23
C ALA A 46 -0.34 -11.47 -1.06
N LYS A 47 0.58 -10.52 -1.29
CA LYS A 47 0.94 -9.52 -0.26
C LYS A 47 -0.03 -8.34 -0.32
N ASN A 48 -1.16 -8.46 0.39
CA ASN A 48 -2.19 -7.42 0.47
C ASN A 48 -2.95 -7.44 1.82
N ALA A 49 -3.79 -6.42 2.04
CA ALA A 49 -4.52 -6.23 3.29
C ALA A 49 -5.47 -7.39 3.64
N ALA A 50 -6.07 -8.04 2.65
CA ALA A 50 -6.96 -9.18 2.89
C ALA A 50 -6.18 -10.44 3.31
N GLN A 51 -5.02 -10.68 2.70
CA GLN A 51 -4.11 -11.73 3.16
C GLN A 51 -3.63 -11.43 4.59
N HIS A 52 -3.33 -10.17 4.91
CA HIS A 52 -2.95 -9.76 6.26
C HIS A 52 -4.02 -10.13 7.30
N TYR A 53 -5.30 -9.92 6.98
CA TYR A 53 -6.42 -10.34 7.84
C TYR A 53 -6.48 -11.87 8.02
N ALA A 54 -6.37 -12.63 6.93
CA ALA A 54 -6.38 -14.10 6.97
C ALA A 54 -5.20 -14.65 7.79
N ASP A 55 -4.02 -14.05 7.63
CA ASP A 55 -2.83 -14.42 8.38
C ASP A 55 -3.02 -14.18 9.89
N LEU A 56 -3.65 -13.08 10.29
CA LEU A 56 -3.94 -12.80 11.70
C LEU A 56 -4.89 -13.83 12.31
N GLN A 57 -5.88 -14.31 11.56
CA GLN A 57 -6.74 -15.41 12.03
C GLN A 57 -5.96 -16.71 12.21
N MET A 58 -5.10 -17.05 11.25
CA MET A 58 -4.24 -18.22 11.35
C MET A 58 -3.26 -18.11 12.55
N LEU A 59 -2.69 -16.94 12.79
CA LEU A 59 -1.85 -16.70 13.97
C LEU A 59 -2.65 -16.81 15.28
N GLU A 60 -3.94 -16.51 15.29
CA GLU A 60 -4.78 -16.66 16.47
C GLU A 60 -5.06 -18.13 16.81
N GLU A 61 -5.16 -18.99 15.80
CA GLU A 61 -5.42 -20.43 15.94
C GLU A 61 -4.17 -21.22 16.35
N ASN A 62 -2.97 -20.72 16.03
CA ASN A 62 -1.70 -21.39 16.34
C ASN A 62 -1.35 -21.34 17.83
N GLU A 63 -0.95 -22.47 18.40
CA GLU A 63 -0.60 -22.61 19.82
C GLU A 63 0.49 -21.63 20.28
N GLU A 64 1.55 -21.43 19.47
CA GLU A 64 2.69 -20.57 19.81
C GLU A 64 2.36 -19.06 19.83
N THR A 65 1.25 -18.65 19.22
CA THR A 65 0.81 -17.25 19.11
C THR A 65 -0.55 -17.02 19.74
N ARG A 66 -1.24 -18.08 20.19
CA ARG A 66 -2.57 -18.00 20.80
C ARG A 66 -2.60 -17.14 22.06
N GLU A 67 -1.57 -17.22 22.89
CA GLU A 67 -1.45 -16.43 24.12
C GLU A 67 -1.43 -14.92 23.84
N VAL A 68 -1.06 -14.49 22.63
CA VAL A 68 -1.14 -13.07 22.25
C VAL A 68 -2.58 -12.57 22.34
N PHE A 69 -3.54 -13.38 21.90
CA PHE A 69 -4.95 -13.00 21.75
C PHE A 69 -5.83 -13.49 22.91
N TRP A 70 -5.41 -14.55 23.59
CA TRP A 70 -6.15 -15.21 24.68
C TRP A 70 -5.33 -15.16 25.96
N ASN A 71 -5.99 -14.87 27.08
CA ASN A 71 -5.35 -14.97 28.38
C ASN A 71 -5.23 -16.44 28.78
N SER A 72 -4.01 -16.90 29.08
CA SER A 72 -3.74 -18.29 29.47
C SER A 72 -4.40 -18.66 30.81
N GLU A 73 -4.56 -17.71 31.72
CA GLU A 73 -5.14 -17.92 33.05
C GLU A 73 -6.67 -17.97 33.03
N THR A 74 -7.31 -16.99 32.37
CA THR A 74 -8.79 -16.88 32.36
C THR A 74 -9.44 -17.60 31.19
N GLN A 75 -8.67 -17.99 30.17
CA GLN A 75 -9.16 -18.51 28.88
C GLN A 75 -10.11 -17.55 28.15
N GLU A 76 -10.15 -16.28 28.57
CA GLU A 76 -10.93 -15.23 27.91
C GLU A 76 -10.06 -14.50 26.87
N ARG A 77 -10.73 -13.98 25.84
CA ARG A 77 -10.07 -13.17 24.82
C ARG A 77 -9.61 -11.84 25.44
N LYS A 78 -8.40 -11.39 25.10
CA LYS A 78 -7.93 -10.07 25.51
C LYS A 78 -8.78 -8.97 24.86
N GLU A 79 -9.20 -8.01 25.67
CA GLU A 79 -10.03 -6.89 25.20
C GLU A 79 -9.22 -5.84 24.41
N ILE A 80 -7.89 -5.84 24.57
CA ILE A 80 -6.98 -4.91 23.91
C ILE A 80 -6.05 -5.70 22.99
N GLU A 81 -6.04 -5.37 21.71
CA GLU A 81 -5.13 -5.95 20.73
C GLU A 81 -4.07 -4.91 20.29
N CYS A 82 -2.80 -5.20 20.52
CA CYS A 82 -1.66 -4.36 20.14
C CYS A 82 -0.76 -5.11 19.16
N ALA A 83 -0.63 -4.63 17.93
CA ALA A 83 0.21 -5.23 16.89
C ALA A 83 1.20 -4.21 16.32
N ARG A 84 2.47 -4.61 16.19
CA ARG A 84 3.49 -3.84 15.46
C ARG A 84 3.79 -4.51 14.13
N VAL A 85 3.75 -3.72 13.06
CA VAL A 85 3.91 -4.18 11.67
C VAL A 85 5.00 -3.39 10.95
N ASP A 86 5.48 -3.87 9.80
CA ASP A 86 6.56 -3.21 9.05
C ASP A 86 6.08 -1.87 8.46
N GLY A 87 4.84 -1.81 7.98
CA GLY A 87 4.27 -0.59 7.44
C GLY A 87 4.60 -0.37 5.96
N SER A 88 4.60 -1.46 5.22
CA SER A 88 4.58 -1.49 3.76
C SER A 88 3.15 -1.27 3.24
N PHE A 89 2.94 -1.41 1.93
CA PHE A 89 1.66 -1.14 1.29
C PHE A 89 0.52 -2.06 1.76
N ASP A 90 0.86 -3.27 2.18
CA ASP A 90 -0.06 -4.35 2.55
C ASP A 90 -0.49 -4.33 4.02
N ASP A 91 0.27 -3.69 4.90
CA ASP A 91 0.09 -3.70 6.35
C ASP A 91 0.17 -2.29 6.99
N GLY A 92 0.43 -1.26 6.19
CA GLY A 92 0.62 0.11 6.70
C GLY A 92 -0.64 0.73 7.32
N PRO A 93 -0.53 1.33 8.53
CA PRO A 93 -1.61 2.01 9.24
C PRO A 93 -2.36 3.07 8.44
N SER A 94 -1.69 3.73 7.50
CA SER A 94 -2.28 4.80 6.67
C SER A 94 -3.13 4.28 5.50
N HIS A 95 -3.00 3.00 5.11
CA HIS A 95 -3.69 2.46 3.94
C HIS A 95 -5.17 2.18 4.25
N CYS A 96 -6.08 2.72 3.44
CA CYS A 96 -7.52 2.58 3.65
C CYS A 96 -8.00 1.11 3.64
N GLU A 97 -7.39 0.26 2.80
CA GLU A 97 -7.72 -1.17 2.75
C GLU A 97 -7.29 -1.88 4.04
N VAL A 98 -6.11 -1.56 4.56
CA VAL A 98 -5.60 -2.09 5.84
C VAL A 98 -6.50 -1.66 6.99
N GLN A 99 -6.84 -0.37 7.06
CA GLN A 99 -7.74 0.16 8.08
C GLN A 99 -9.12 -0.48 8.04
N TYR A 100 -9.63 -0.77 6.84
CA TYR A 100 -10.90 -1.48 6.67
C TYR A 100 -10.84 -2.86 7.32
N TRP A 101 -9.85 -3.68 6.97
CA TRP A 101 -9.71 -5.05 7.50
C TRP A 101 -9.43 -5.08 9.01
N TRP A 102 -8.65 -4.14 9.54
CA TRP A 102 -8.51 -4.00 11.00
C TRP A 102 -9.80 -3.57 11.70
N THR A 103 -10.65 -2.78 11.03
CA THR A 103 -11.98 -2.44 11.56
C THR A 103 -12.91 -3.64 11.54
N VAL A 104 -12.85 -4.47 10.49
CA VAL A 104 -13.57 -5.75 10.44
C VAL A 104 -13.14 -6.63 11.60
N ARG A 105 -11.83 -6.76 11.84
CA ARG A 105 -11.29 -7.50 12.98
C ARG A 105 -11.86 -6.95 14.28
N HIS A 106 -11.67 -5.65 14.55
CA HIS A 106 -12.17 -4.97 15.74
C HIS A 106 -13.66 -5.28 16.02
N LEU A 107 -14.51 -5.25 14.99
CA LEU A 107 -15.93 -5.57 15.10
C LEU A 107 -16.20 -7.05 15.40
N VAL A 108 -15.53 -7.97 14.69
CA VAL A 108 -15.74 -9.43 14.84
C VAL A 108 -15.22 -9.92 16.19
N THR A 109 -14.04 -9.45 16.58
CA THR A 109 -13.36 -9.85 17.81
C THR A 109 -13.94 -9.15 19.04
N SER A 110 -14.78 -8.13 18.83
CA SER A 110 -15.39 -7.33 19.90
C SER A 110 -14.34 -6.74 20.85
N CYS A 111 -13.24 -6.21 20.30
CA CYS A 111 -12.17 -5.62 21.10
C CYS A 111 -12.57 -4.24 21.62
N GLN A 112 -12.14 -3.92 22.83
CA GLN A 112 -12.31 -2.58 23.40
C GLN A 112 -11.40 -1.56 22.69
N MET A 113 -10.16 -1.97 22.42
CA MET A 113 -9.17 -1.18 21.70
C MET A 113 -8.33 -2.04 20.75
N THR A 114 -8.06 -1.50 19.56
CA THR A 114 -7.13 -2.10 18.59
C THR A 114 -6.07 -1.06 18.24
N LEU A 115 -4.81 -1.34 18.57
CA LEU A 115 -3.67 -0.48 18.32
C LEU A 115 -2.71 -1.16 17.34
N VAL A 116 -2.57 -0.56 16.16
CA VAL A 116 -1.64 -1.00 15.12
C VAL A 116 -0.59 0.08 14.91
N THR A 117 0.68 -0.25 15.11
CA THR A 117 1.78 0.69 14.92
C THR A 117 2.74 0.19 13.85
N SER A 118 3.24 1.09 13.02
CA SER A 118 4.30 0.80 12.05
C SER A 118 5.56 1.60 12.30
N ARG A 119 6.58 1.35 11.48
CA ARG A 119 7.82 2.14 11.44
C ARG A 119 7.54 3.63 11.40
N ASN A 120 8.19 4.37 12.29
CA ASN A 120 8.32 5.82 12.19
C ASN A 120 9.72 6.14 11.62
N SER A 121 9.76 6.97 10.59
CA SER A 121 11.01 7.43 10.00
C SER A 121 11.78 8.26 11.05
N GLY A 122 13.00 7.82 11.40
CA GLY A 122 13.88 8.48 12.40
C GLY A 122 13.96 7.81 13.77
N ALA A 123 13.10 6.81 14.05
CA ALA A 123 13.13 6.04 15.31
C ALA A 123 13.40 4.54 15.08
N SER A 124 14.08 4.22 13.97
CA SER A 124 14.35 2.84 13.51
C SER A 124 14.98 1.96 14.58
N TYR A 125 15.97 2.49 15.30
CA TYR A 125 16.68 1.78 16.36
C TYR A 125 15.80 1.40 17.57
N ARG A 126 14.64 2.05 17.74
CA ARG A 126 13.66 1.73 18.80
C ARG A 126 12.54 0.82 18.32
N ASN A 127 12.42 0.61 17.01
CA ASN A 127 11.37 -0.21 16.44
C ASN A 127 11.72 -1.70 16.51
N ARG A 128 10.99 -2.43 17.34
CA ARG A 128 11.16 -3.89 17.50
C ARG A 128 10.95 -4.67 16.20
N VAL A 129 10.05 -4.21 15.32
CA VAL A 129 9.81 -4.86 14.03
C VAL A 129 11.02 -4.72 13.09
N GLU A 130 11.75 -3.62 13.17
CA GLU A 130 12.95 -3.41 12.35
C GLU A 130 14.11 -4.28 12.82
N LEU A 131 14.27 -4.42 14.15
CA LEU A 131 15.21 -5.38 14.72
C LEU A 131 14.88 -6.82 14.30
N GLN A 132 13.59 -7.19 14.32
CA GLN A 132 13.13 -8.48 13.82
C GLN A 132 13.49 -8.67 12.34
N ASN A 133 13.23 -7.67 11.49
CA ASN A 133 13.58 -7.72 10.07
C ASN A 133 15.10 -7.83 9.85
N GLY A 134 15.90 -7.13 10.65
CA GLY A 134 17.36 -7.25 10.65
C GLY A 134 17.86 -8.65 11.02
N SER A 135 17.29 -9.25 12.08
CA SER A 135 17.57 -10.64 12.45
C SER A 135 17.19 -11.62 11.33
N LEU A 136 16.03 -11.44 10.69
CA LEU A 136 15.63 -12.27 9.55
C LEU A 136 16.59 -12.13 8.36
N ALA A 137 17.07 -10.93 8.09
CA ALA A 137 18.06 -10.69 7.04
C ALA A 137 19.35 -11.49 7.28
N LEU A 138 19.84 -11.51 8.52
CA LEU A 138 21.00 -12.33 8.90
C LEU A 138 20.70 -13.83 8.78
N GLY A 139 19.51 -14.27 9.21
CA GLY A 139 19.08 -15.66 9.16
C GLY A 139 19.04 -16.23 7.74
N HIS A 140 18.62 -15.44 6.75
CA HIS A 140 18.56 -15.87 5.36
C HIS A 140 19.77 -15.47 4.50
N ALA A 141 20.71 -14.66 5.01
CA ALA A 141 21.87 -14.19 4.24
C ALA A 141 22.74 -15.31 3.65
N LYS A 142 22.68 -16.52 4.21
CA LYS A 142 23.43 -17.70 3.76
C LYS A 142 22.53 -18.79 3.16
N LEU A 143 21.25 -18.49 2.94
CA LEU A 143 20.29 -19.46 2.44
C LEU A 143 20.17 -19.34 0.92
N PHE A 144 20.45 -20.44 0.23
CA PHE A 144 20.17 -20.59 -1.20
C PHE A 144 19.07 -21.64 -1.37
N ILE A 145 17.98 -21.25 -2.03
CA ILE A 145 16.87 -22.16 -2.35
C ILE A 145 16.78 -22.23 -3.88
N PRO A 146 17.03 -23.40 -4.49
CA PRO A 146 16.84 -23.59 -5.93
C PRO A 146 15.38 -23.28 -6.33
N SER A 147 15.20 -22.56 -7.44
CA SER A 147 13.87 -22.24 -8.00
C SER A 147 13.15 -23.46 -8.60
N THR A 148 13.86 -24.57 -8.77
CA THR A 148 13.43 -25.79 -9.47
C THR A 148 13.43 -27.03 -8.57
N LEU A 149 13.08 -26.88 -7.28
CA LEU A 149 13.08 -27.98 -6.30
C LEU A 149 12.32 -29.23 -6.76
N ASN A 150 11.21 -29.07 -7.48
CA ASN A 150 10.39 -30.15 -8.03
C ASN A 150 10.50 -30.26 -9.57
N GLY A 151 11.52 -29.67 -10.18
CA GLY A 151 11.75 -29.68 -11.63
C GLY A 151 11.65 -28.31 -12.30
N SER A 152 11.89 -28.29 -13.62
CA SER A 152 11.89 -27.08 -14.44
C SER A 152 10.47 -26.51 -14.59
N CYS A 153 10.25 -25.26 -14.17
CA CYS A 153 8.99 -24.53 -14.38
C CYS A 153 8.66 -24.24 -15.86
N ILE A 154 9.55 -24.60 -16.80
CA ILE A 154 9.37 -24.39 -18.23
C ILE A 154 9.07 -25.73 -18.89
N SER A 155 7.87 -25.83 -19.44
CA SER A 155 7.39 -26.98 -20.23
C SER A 155 7.04 -26.48 -21.63
N GLY A 156 7.78 -26.93 -22.65
CA GLY A 156 7.51 -26.56 -24.05
C GLY A 156 7.64 -25.06 -24.37
N GLY A 157 8.45 -24.31 -23.62
CA GLY A 157 8.64 -22.87 -23.81
C GLY A 157 7.65 -21.97 -23.05
N ASN A 158 6.61 -22.55 -22.45
CA ASN A 158 5.64 -21.86 -21.59
C ASN A 158 5.90 -22.15 -20.11
N ILE A 159 5.46 -21.24 -19.24
CA ILE A 159 5.57 -21.39 -17.78
C ILE A 159 4.44 -22.31 -17.31
N ASP A 160 4.80 -23.41 -16.67
CA ASP A 160 3.86 -24.29 -15.98
C ASP A 160 3.52 -23.69 -14.62
N ASN A 161 2.31 -23.12 -14.50
CA ASN A 161 1.87 -22.44 -13.28
C ASN A 161 1.65 -23.41 -12.11
N ASP A 162 1.28 -24.66 -12.37
CA ASP A 162 1.04 -25.65 -11.32
C ASP A 162 2.37 -26.12 -10.73
N LEU A 163 3.37 -26.36 -11.60
CA LEU A 163 4.72 -26.71 -11.16
C LEU A 163 5.42 -25.53 -10.49
N LEU A 164 5.23 -24.31 -11.00
CA LEU A 164 5.71 -23.09 -10.34
C LEU A 164 5.12 -22.94 -8.94
N ARG A 165 3.82 -23.15 -8.78
CA ARG A 165 3.15 -23.10 -7.46
C ARG A 165 3.73 -24.15 -6.51
N LYS A 166 3.94 -25.38 -6.97
CA LYS A 166 4.59 -26.45 -6.17
C LYS A 166 6.02 -26.09 -5.77
N ASN A 167 6.79 -25.49 -6.68
CA ASN A 167 8.15 -25.05 -6.40
C ASN A 167 8.18 -23.91 -5.37
N LEU A 168 7.28 -22.93 -5.48
CA LEU A 168 7.17 -21.84 -4.51
C LEU A 168 6.71 -22.36 -3.14
N ASP A 169 5.78 -23.32 -3.12
CA ASP A 169 5.34 -23.97 -1.88
C ASP A 169 6.47 -24.71 -1.18
N ALA A 170 7.25 -25.49 -1.93
CA ALA A 170 8.44 -26.17 -1.43
C ALA A 170 9.49 -25.17 -0.95
N ALA A 171 9.70 -24.06 -1.67
CA ALA A 171 10.62 -23.01 -1.27
C ALA A 171 10.21 -22.35 0.06
N ILE A 172 8.91 -22.11 0.29
CA ILE A 172 8.40 -21.62 1.58
C ILE A 172 8.75 -22.61 2.70
N ASN A 173 8.50 -23.91 2.50
CA ASN A 173 8.78 -24.93 3.51
C ASN A 173 10.28 -25.02 3.82
N VAL A 174 11.15 -24.97 2.80
CA VAL A 174 12.61 -24.94 2.99
C VAL A 174 13.02 -23.68 3.76
N TYR A 175 12.49 -22.52 3.40
CA TYR A 175 12.78 -21.27 4.08
C TYR A 175 12.40 -21.33 5.56
N ILE A 176 11.17 -21.75 5.87
CA ILE A 176 10.71 -21.90 7.25
C ILE A 176 11.60 -22.90 7.99
N SER A 177 11.91 -24.07 7.41
CA SER A 177 12.76 -25.07 8.08
C SER A 177 14.16 -24.57 8.47
N ARG A 178 14.70 -23.57 7.76
CA ARG A 178 16.07 -23.07 7.94
C ARG A 178 16.15 -21.77 8.73
N VAL A 179 15.14 -20.91 8.62
CA VAL A 179 15.13 -19.56 9.21
C VAL A 179 14.19 -19.47 10.41
N ASN A 180 13.29 -20.45 10.61
CA ASN A 180 12.43 -20.47 11.79
C ASN A 180 13.25 -20.52 13.09
N LYS A 181 12.72 -19.93 14.15
CA LYS A 181 13.37 -19.76 15.45
C LYS A 181 14.68 -18.97 15.39
N THR A 182 14.85 -18.12 14.37
CA THR A 182 15.95 -17.15 14.34
C THR A 182 15.89 -16.29 15.61
N PRO A 183 17.00 -16.14 16.35
CA PRO A 183 17.02 -15.30 17.54
C PRO A 183 16.69 -13.83 17.21
N CYS A 184 15.77 -13.26 17.99
CA CYS A 184 15.47 -11.85 18.04
C CYS A 184 15.97 -11.29 19.38
N CYS A 185 16.10 -9.96 19.47
CA CYS A 185 16.61 -9.30 20.66
C CYS A 185 15.86 -9.71 21.95
N ALA A 186 16.53 -9.63 23.10
CA ALA A 186 15.96 -9.92 24.43
C ALA A 186 15.50 -11.38 24.66
N GLY A 187 16.12 -12.36 23.97
CA GLY A 187 15.88 -13.78 24.22
C GLY A 187 14.60 -14.32 23.57
N THR A 188 13.94 -13.53 22.72
CA THR A 188 12.80 -13.99 21.91
C THR A 188 13.28 -14.68 20.64
N VAL A 189 12.44 -15.56 20.09
CA VAL A 189 12.68 -16.25 18.82
C VAL A 189 11.61 -15.86 17.82
N ILE A 190 11.96 -15.83 16.54
CA ILE A 190 11.03 -15.50 15.47
C ILE A 190 10.36 -16.79 14.99
N ASN A 191 9.04 -16.86 15.15
CA ASN A 191 8.23 -17.98 14.67
C ASN A 191 7.76 -17.71 13.24
N LEU A 192 8.19 -18.54 12.31
CA LEU A 192 7.82 -18.41 10.90
C LEU A 192 6.68 -19.35 10.53
N TYR A 193 5.69 -18.78 9.84
CA TYR A 193 4.51 -19.48 9.38
C TYR A 193 4.34 -19.32 7.87
N LYS A 194 3.60 -20.24 7.28
CA LYS A 194 3.16 -20.15 5.89
C LYS A 194 1.91 -19.28 5.80
N GLY A 195 1.75 -18.55 4.69
CA GLY A 195 0.55 -17.75 4.45
C GLY A 195 -0.74 -18.57 4.53
N ALA A 196 -1.81 -17.96 5.02
CA ALA A 196 -3.14 -18.59 5.10
C ALA A 196 -3.82 -18.65 3.71
N ASP A 197 -4.84 -19.51 3.57
CA ASP A 197 -5.73 -19.44 2.40
C ASP A 197 -6.65 -18.22 2.55
N SER A 198 -6.58 -17.29 1.59
CA SER A 198 -7.30 -16.03 1.63
C SER A 198 -8.29 -15.83 0.49
N LYS A 199 -8.56 -16.86 -0.35
CA LYS A 199 -9.39 -16.72 -1.56
C LYS A 199 -10.71 -15.97 -1.32
N ALA A 200 -11.47 -16.37 -0.29
CA ALA A 200 -12.73 -15.71 0.06
C ALA A 200 -12.56 -14.22 0.40
N TYR A 201 -11.50 -13.88 1.13
CA TYR A 201 -11.17 -12.50 1.50
C TYR A 201 -10.62 -11.70 0.32
N GLN A 202 -9.97 -12.34 -0.66
CA GLN A 202 -9.49 -11.65 -1.87
C GLN A 202 -10.64 -11.16 -2.74
N GLU A 203 -11.67 -12.00 -2.95
CA GLU A 203 -12.87 -11.61 -3.68
C GLU A 203 -13.60 -10.44 -3.00
N GLU A 204 -13.70 -10.51 -1.68
CA GLU A 204 -14.28 -9.45 -0.86
C GLU A 204 -13.43 -8.16 -0.91
N ASN A 205 -12.11 -8.27 -0.92
CA ASN A 205 -11.20 -7.13 -1.04
C ASN A 205 -11.31 -6.43 -2.40
N ASP A 206 -11.45 -7.16 -3.49
CA ASP A 206 -11.61 -6.56 -4.82
C ASP A 206 -12.93 -5.80 -4.94
N PHE A 207 -14.00 -6.30 -4.30
CA PHE A 207 -15.24 -5.54 -4.14
C PHE A 207 -15.01 -4.23 -3.37
N PHE A 208 -14.27 -4.27 -2.25
CA PHE A 208 -14.02 -3.09 -1.42
C PHE A 208 -13.03 -2.09 -2.01
N LYS A 209 -12.09 -2.52 -2.86
CA LYS A 209 -11.22 -1.59 -3.61
C LYS A 209 -12.05 -0.65 -4.46
N ILE A 210 -13.10 -1.15 -5.13
CA ILE A 210 -14.01 -0.31 -5.93
C ILE A 210 -14.85 0.59 -5.01
N PHE A 211 -15.32 0.09 -3.86
CA PHE A 211 -16.02 0.92 -2.87
C PHE A 211 -15.17 2.12 -2.39
N LEU A 212 -13.89 1.88 -2.07
CA LEU A 212 -12.98 2.91 -1.54
C LEU A 212 -12.44 3.85 -2.62
N LYS A 213 -11.96 3.30 -3.75
CA LYS A 213 -11.18 4.01 -4.77
C LYS A 213 -11.76 3.94 -6.19
N GLY A 214 -12.82 3.17 -6.43
CA GLY A 214 -13.47 3.03 -7.74
C GLY A 214 -14.13 4.32 -8.21
N LYS A 215 -14.45 4.38 -9.51
CA LYS A 215 -15.16 5.51 -10.13
C LYS A 215 -16.59 5.60 -9.61
N LYS A 216 -17.20 6.78 -9.73
CA LYS A 216 -18.59 7.01 -9.29
C LYS A 216 -19.57 6.03 -9.93
N GLU A 217 -19.44 5.80 -11.24
CA GLU A 217 -20.27 4.86 -12.01
C GLU A 217 -20.14 3.42 -11.51
N GLU A 218 -18.91 2.98 -11.21
CA GLU A 218 -18.64 1.63 -10.70
C GLU A 218 -19.22 1.43 -9.30
N ARG A 219 -19.14 2.45 -8.44
CA ARG A 219 -19.76 2.40 -7.09
C ARG A 219 -21.28 2.36 -7.17
N GLU A 220 -21.89 3.14 -8.05
CA GLU A 220 -23.35 3.10 -8.26
C GLU A 220 -23.80 1.76 -8.84
N LYS A 221 -23.01 1.17 -9.75
CA LYS A 221 -23.25 -0.18 -10.25
C LYS A 221 -23.16 -1.22 -9.12
N GLN A 222 -22.10 -1.19 -8.31
CA GLN A 222 -21.98 -2.09 -7.15
C GLN A 222 -23.12 -1.94 -6.15
N LYS A 223 -23.59 -0.72 -5.93
CA LYS A 223 -24.73 -0.45 -5.03
C LYS A 223 -26.04 -1.06 -5.57
N LYS A 224 -26.22 -1.09 -6.89
CA LYS A 224 -27.37 -1.74 -7.55
C LYS A 224 -27.25 -3.25 -7.58
N ASP A 225 -26.07 -3.77 -7.93
CA ASP A 225 -25.84 -5.21 -8.13
C ASP A 225 -25.75 -5.96 -6.79
N HIS A 226 -25.19 -5.32 -5.74
CA HIS A 226 -24.97 -5.92 -4.42
C HIS A 226 -25.28 -4.94 -3.28
N PRO A 227 -26.56 -4.58 -3.06
CA PRO A 227 -26.95 -3.58 -2.07
C PRO A 227 -26.57 -3.95 -0.63
N GLU A 228 -26.69 -5.22 -0.25
CA GLU A 228 -26.36 -5.69 1.10
C GLU A 228 -24.85 -5.61 1.41
N LYS A 229 -24.01 -6.06 0.47
CA LYS A 229 -22.54 -5.97 0.61
C LYS A 229 -22.09 -4.52 0.68
N TYR A 230 -22.70 -3.65 -0.12
CA TYR A 230 -22.42 -2.22 -0.10
C TYR A 230 -22.82 -1.57 1.24
N ALA A 231 -24.02 -1.89 1.75
CA ALA A 231 -24.49 -1.40 3.04
C ALA A 231 -23.56 -1.84 4.19
N ARG A 232 -23.11 -3.11 4.18
CA ARG A 232 -22.12 -3.62 5.15
C ARG A 232 -20.79 -2.88 5.05
N ALA A 233 -20.28 -2.65 3.83
CA ALA A 233 -19.06 -1.87 3.61
C ALA A 233 -19.16 -0.47 4.22
N GLN A 234 -20.30 0.19 3.98
CA GLN A 234 -20.59 1.52 4.48
C GLN A 234 -20.70 1.56 6.00
N ALA A 235 -21.35 0.57 6.60
CA ALA A 235 -21.48 0.44 8.05
C ALA A 235 -20.10 0.29 8.72
N ILE A 236 -19.24 -0.60 8.21
CA ILE A 236 -17.87 -0.80 8.70
C ILE A 236 -17.05 0.48 8.52
N TRP A 237 -17.16 1.15 7.37
CA TRP A 237 -16.42 2.39 7.14
C TRP A 237 -16.87 3.54 8.05
N ASN A 238 -18.17 3.62 8.36
CA ASN A 238 -18.71 4.57 9.33
C ASN A 238 -18.26 4.22 10.76
N LEU A 239 -18.21 2.93 11.11
CA LEU A 239 -17.66 2.47 12.38
C LEU A 239 -16.21 2.89 12.54
N ARG A 240 -15.37 2.66 11.51
CA ARG A 240 -13.98 3.12 11.47
C ARG A 240 -13.89 4.62 11.76
N LYS A 241 -14.69 5.46 11.11
CA LYS A 241 -14.68 6.92 11.36
C LYS A 241 -15.06 7.28 12.80
N ARG A 242 -16.01 6.56 13.41
CA ARG A 242 -16.45 6.81 14.79
C ARG A 242 -15.44 6.34 15.84
N HIS A 243 -14.81 5.20 15.61
CA HIS A 243 -13.89 4.57 16.57
C HIS A 243 -12.43 5.00 16.40
N MET A 244 -12.06 5.52 15.22
CA MET A 244 -10.68 5.90 14.95
C MET A 244 -10.28 7.15 15.75
N ARG A 245 -9.19 7.00 16.50
CA ARG A 245 -8.52 8.10 17.19
C ARG A 245 -7.76 8.97 16.21
N THR A 246 -8.00 10.28 16.26
CA THR A 246 -7.36 11.29 15.40
C THR A 246 -6.28 12.09 16.10
N ASP A 247 -6.11 11.90 17.40
CA ASP A 247 -5.12 12.53 18.26
C ASP A 247 -3.75 11.84 18.21
N VAL A 248 -3.58 10.88 17.30
CA VAL A 248 -2.34 10.14 17.07
C VAL A 248 -1.83 10.35 15.64
N PRO A 249 -0.52 10.22 15.41
CA PRO A 249 0.07 10.26 14.07
C PRO A 249 -0.44 9.14 13.16
N LEU A 250 -1.52 9.41 12.41
CA LEU A 250 -2.23 8.44 11.55
C LEU A 250 -1.38 7.80 10.46
N LYS A 251 -0.22 8.40 10.17
CA LYS A 251 0.77 7.83 9.25
C LYS A 251 1.37 6.53 9.77
N TYR A 252 1.56 6.44 11.08
CA TYR A 252 2.30 5.35 11.73
C TYR A 252 1.49 4.64 12.81
N ILE A 253 0.41 5.23 13.30
CA ILE A 253 -0.44 4.68 14.34
C ILE A 253 -1.87 4.64 13.81
N PHE A 254 -2.46 3.46 13.80
CA PHE A 254 -3.88 3.27 13.59
C PHE A 254 -4.48 2.72 14.88
N CYS A 255 -5.33 3.51 15.53
CA CYS A 255 -5.94 3.14 16.80
C CYS A 255 -7.47 3.26 16.70
N LEU A 256 -8.16 2.18 17.05
CA LEU A 256 -9.61 2.10 17.17
C LEU A 256 -9.98 1.93 18.64
N SER A 257 -10.86 2.80 19.14
CA SER A 257 -11.42 2.74 20.50
C SER A 257 -12.94 2.73 20.43
N CYS A 258 -13.58 1.92 21.28
CA CYS A 258 -15.05 1.90 21.39
C CYS A 258 -15.64 3.29 21.69
N CYS A 259 -16.66 3.70 20.93
CA CYS A 259 -17.35 4.98 21.15
C CYS A 259 -18.47 4.95 22.20
N TYR A 260 -18.97 3.76 22.56
CA TYR A 260 -20.08 3.54 23.50
C TYR A 260 -21.38 4.30 23.18
N GLN A 261 -21.58 4.69 21.91
CA GLN A 261 -22.82 5.31 21.47
C GLN A 261 -23.92 4.25 21.24
N PRO A 262 -25.19 4.57 21.54
CA PRO A 262 -26.30 3.60 21.47
C PRO A 262 -26.64 3.16 20.03
N ASP A 263 -26.28 3.97 19.03
CA ASP A 263 -26.44 3.67 17.59
C ASP A 263 -25.23 2.93 16.99
N CYS A 264 -24.32 2.44 17.82
CA CYS A 264 -23.14 1.72 17.37
C CYS A 264 -23.45 0.24 17.12
N GLU A 265 -22.91 -0.30 16.03
CA GLU A 265 -23.04 -1.73 15.70
C GLU A 265 -22.10 -2.62 16.52
N HIS A 266 -21.09 -2.02 17.15
CA HIS A 266 -20.10 -2.73 17.95
C HIS A 266 -20.72 -3.29 19.24
N SER A 267 -20.50 -4.58 19.49
CA SER A 267 -21.10 -5.33 20.61
C SER A 267 -20.80 -4.70 21.97
N LEU A 268 -19.55 -4.28 22.22
CA LEU A 268 -19.16 -3.60 23.46
C LEU A 268 -19.77 -2.20 23.58
N CYS A 269 -19.95 -1.50 22.47
CA CYS A 269 -20.57 -0.17 22.52
C CYS A 269 -22.06 -0.27 22.90
N ARG A 270 -22.74 -1.33 22.45
CA ARG A 270 -24.15 -1.61 22.81
C ARG A 270 -24.36 -1.96 24.27
N LYS A 271 -23.33 -2.51 24.95
CA LYS A 271 -23.37 -2.76 26.40
C LYS A 271 -23.37 -1.47 27.24
N GLY A 272 -23.08 -0.33 26.62
CA GLY A 272 -23.00 0.97 27.28
C GLY A 272 -21.60 1.29 27.80
N LYS A 273 -21.40 2.56 28.19
CA LYS A 273 -20.12 3.03 28.73
C LYS A 273 -19.87 2.37 30.10
N PRO A 274 -18.69 1.77 30.33
CA PRO A 274 -18.32 1.26 31.64
C PRO A 274 -18.35 2.35 32.72
N THR A 275 -18.65 1.98 33.97
CA THR A 275 -18.73 2.91 35.11
C THR A 275 -17.38 3.53 35.44
N GLU A 276 -16.29 2.77 35.28
CA GLU A 276 -14.92 3.21 35.40
C GLU A 276 -14.26 3.21 34.02
N GLU A 277 -13.41 4.20 33.75
CA GLU A 277 -12.72 4.25 32.47
C GLU A 277 -11.74 3.08 32.36
N PRO A 278 -11.79 2.30 31.26
CA PRO A 278 -10.91 1.15 31.11
C PRO A 278 -9.44 1.55 31.10
N THR A 279 -8.59 0.68 31.64
CA THR A 279 -7.14 0.84 31.71
C THR A 279 -6.42 -0.15 30.80
N TRP A 280 -5.17 0.13 30.46
CA TRP A 280 -4.33 -0.78 29.66
C TRP A 280 -4.04 -2.11 30.37
N TYR A 281 -3.97 -2.07 31.70
CA TYR A 281 -3.81 -3.22 32.60
C TYR A 281 -4.33 -2.82 33.98
N VAL A 282 -4.51 -3.80 34.88
CA VAL A 282 -5.02 -3.56 36.24
C VAL A 282 -4.08 -2.60 36.99
N GLY A 283 -4.60 -1.45 37.43
CA GLY A 283 -3.82 -0.39 38.08
C GLY A 283 -2.93 0.44 37.14
N GLY A 284 -3.05 0.23 35.83
CA GLY A 284 -2.31 0.95 34.79
C GLY A 284 -2.98 2.25 34.31
N PRO A 285 -2.38 2.91 33.31
CA PRO A 285 -2.95 4.11 32.70
C PRO A 285 -4.32 3.84 32.05
N LEU A 286 -5.16 4.87 32.00
CA LEU A 286 -6.43 4.87 31.27
C LEU A 286 -6.21 4.63 29.77
N LEU A 287 -7.16 4.00 29.08
CA LEU A 287 -7.08 3.76 27.63
C LEU A 287 -7.09 5.06 26.81
N SER A 288 -7.63 6.15 27.35
CA SER A 288 -7.50 7.48 26.73
C SER A 288 -6.04 7.91 26.60
N PHE A 289 -5.15 7.45 27.47
CA PHE A 289 -3.72 7.72 27.36
C PHE A 289 -3.04 6.73 26.42
N LEU A 290 -2.34 7.23 25.41
CA LEU A 290 -1.45 6.42 24.59
C LEU A 290 -0.01 6.92 24.85
N PRO A 291 0.90 6.07 25.37
CA PRO A 291 2.28 6.46 25.60
C PRO A 291 3.03 6.53 24.27
N VAL A 292 2.81 7.61 23.52
CA VAL A 292 3.61 7.93 22.35
C VAL A 292 4.89 8.59 22.87
N PRO A 293 6.09 8.19 22.39
CA PRO A 293 7.33 8.81 22.83
C PRO A 293 7.28 10.32 22.59
N CYS A 294 7.26 11.10 23.69
CA CYS A 294 7.28 12.54 23.65
C CYS A 294 8.70 13.04 23.97
N PRO A 295 9.28 13.91 23.13
CA PRO A 295 10.48 14.63 23.48
C PRO A 295 10.35 15.31 24.85
N ASP A 296 11.38 15.19 25.69
CA ASP A 296 11.47 15.94 26.94
C ASP A 296 11.94 17.37 26.64
N PRO A 297 11.12 18.41 26.91
CA PRO A 297 11.51 19.79 26.64
C PRO A 297 12.70 20.27 27.49
N GLU A 298 12.85 19.75 28.71
CA GLU A 298 13.91 20.15 29.65
C GLU A 298 15.23 19.43 29.34
N ARG A 299 15.15 18.18 28.87
CA ARG A 299 16.30 17.35 28.48
C ARG A 299 16.44 17.21 26.96
N CYS A 300 16.37 18.32 26.25
CA CYS A 300 16.50 18.31 24.79
C CYS A 300 17.94 18.04 24.29
N TYR A 301 18.10 17.81 22.98
CA TYR A 301 19.43 17.64 22.36
C TYR A 301 20.30 18.88 22.63
N GLY A 302 21.52 18.66 23.12
CA GLY A 302 22.44 19.73 23.52
C GLY A 302 22.11 20.41 24.86
N SER A 303 21.14 19.90 25.63
CA SER A 303 20.84 20.43 26.97
C SER A 303 22.03 20.24 27.93
N GLU A 304 22.49 21.34 28.51
CA GLU A 304 23.53 21.36 29.56
C GLU A 304 23.00 20.88 30.92
N GLN A 305 21.68 20.77 31.07
CA GLN A 305 21.02 20.42 32.33
C GLN A 305 20.81 18.91 32.49
N CYS A 306 21.25 18.10 31.53
CA CYS A 306 21.12 16.65 31.61
C CYS A 306 22.16 16.06 32.58
N SER A 307 21.70 15.55 33.71
CA SER A 307 22.53 14.84 34.70
C SER A 307 22.77 13.36 34.37
N GLU A 308 22.02 12.80 33.40
CA GLU A 308 22.13 11.39 32.98
C GLU A 308 23.16 11.18 31.86
N CYS A 309 23.46 12.21 31.05
CA CYS A 309 24.44 12.15 29.97
C CYS A 309 25.79 12.72 30.41
N ASN A 310 26.88 11.96 30.23
CA ASN A 310 28.23 12.47 30.40
C ASN A 310 28.67 13.24 29.14
N GLY A 311 28.56 14.57 29.17
CA GLY A 311 28.96 15.46 28.07
C GLY A 311 27.77 16.11 27.37
N ALA A 312 27.74 16.10 26.04
CA ALA A 312 26.63 16.67 25.27
C ALA A 312 25.41 15.73 25.31
N CYS A 313 24.27 16.24 25.74
CA CYS A 313 23.01 15.50 25.78
C CYS A 313 22.53 15.15 24.35
N TYR A 314 22.21 13.89 24.10
CA TYR A 314 21.65 13.44 22.82
C TYR A 314 20.11 13.57 22.75
N GLY A 315 19.50 14.20 23.76
CA GLY A 315 18.05 14.34 23.90
C GLY A 315 17.38 13.14 24.56
N HIS A 316 16.49 13.42 25.52
CA HIS A 316 15.73 12.41 26.26
C HIS A 316 14.25 12.48 25.92
N TYR A 317 13.57 11.35 26.05
CA TYR A 317 12.11 11.30 25.96
C TYR A 317 11.54 11.29 27.38
N LEU A 318 10.37 11.90 27.56
CA LEU A 318 9.68 11.89 28.85
C LEU A 318 9.47 10.45 29.34
N LYS A 319 9.72 10.23 30.63
CA LYS A 319 9.41 8.95 31.28
C LYS A 319 7.90 8.78 31.32
N LEU A 320 7.41 7.53 31.39
CA LEU A 320 5.97 7.23 31.33
C LEU A 320 5.16 8.04 32.37
N ASP A 321 5.76 8.20 33.55
CA ASP A 321 5.23 8.88 34.73
C ASP A 321 5.10 10.41 34.51
N GLU A 322 6.01 10.99 33.71
CA GLU A 322 6.03 12.42 33.35
C GLU A 322 5.10 12.69 32.15
N LEU A 323 5.05 11.75 31.21
CA LEU A 323 4.24 11.79 29.99
C LEU A 323 2.73 11.76 30.30
N TRP A 324 2.35 11.20 31.44
CA TRP A 324 0.97 11.20 31.95
C TRP A 324 0.42 12.62 32.22
N ASN A 325 1.29 13.60 32.47
CA ASN A 325 0.88 14.97 32.83
C ASN A 325 0.87 15.95 31.63
N ASP A 326 1.63 15.68 30.57
CA ASP A 326 1.76 16.56 29.39
C ASP A 326 1.51 15.79 28.07
N VAL A 327 0.32 15.98 27.49
CA VAL A 327 -0.19 15.20 26.35
C VAL A 327 0.05 15.89 24.99
N LYS A 328 1.23 16.49 24.77
CA LYS A 328 1.57 17.06 23.45
C LYS A 328 2.71 16.30 22.78
N CYS A 329 2.34 15.22 22.08
CA CYS A 329 3.27 14.52 21.19
C CYS A 329 3.28 15.15 19.80
N CYS A 330 4.45 15.57 19.35
CA CYS A 330 4.72 15.89 17.94
C CYS A 330 5.85 14.97 17.47
N LEU A 331 5.65 14.26 16.35
CA LEU A 331 6.71 13.41 15.82
C LEU A 331 7.79 14.27 15.15
N PRO A 332 9.08 13.92 15.31
CA PRO A 332 10.19 14.58 14.60
C PRO A 332 9.93 14.80 13.11
N SER A 333 9.42 13.77 12.42
CA SER A 333 9.15 13.85 10.99
C SER A 333 8.04 14.83 10.62
N GLU A 334 7.06 15.04 11.50
CA GLU A 334 5.96 15.98 11.25
C GLU A 334 6.40 17.42 11.51
N VAL A 335 7.20 17.65 12.55
CA VAL A 335 7.78 18.95 12.88
C VAL A 335 8.71 19.41 11.74
N ILE A 336 9.65 18.56 11.30
CA ILE A 336 10.59 18.89 10.21
C ILE A 336 9.84 19.11 8.89
N LEU A 337 8.84 18.28 8.57
CA LEU A 337 8.07 18.43 7.35
C LEU A 337 7.22 19.71 7.36
N ALA A 338 6.60 20.05 8.48
CA ALA A 338 5.81 21.26 8.62
C ALA A 338 6.66 22.52 8.45
N GLU A 339 7.84 22.55 9.06
CA GLU A 339 8.78 23.67 8.90
C GLU A 339 9.29 23.71 7.46
N TYR A 340 9.70 22.59 6.88
CA TYR A 340 10.11 22.51 5.47
C TYR A 340 9.03 23.03 4.51
N ASP A 341 7.77 22.64 4.69
CA ASP A 341 6.65 23.08 3.85
C ASP A 341 6.33 24.57 4.03
N LYS A 342 6.56 25.14 5.22
CA LYS A 342 6.42 26.57 5.48
C LYS A 342 7.47 27.37 4.68
N HIS A 343 8.74 27.02 4.81
CA HIS A 343 9.83 27.66 4.06
C HIS A 343 9.71 27.48 2.54
N ARG A 344 9.20 26.33 2.08
CA ARG A 344 8.91 26.11 0.66
C ARG A 344 7.84 27.06 0.12
N LYS A 345 6.82 27.39 0.92
CA LYS A 345 5.73 28.30 0.52
C LYS A 345 6.17 29.77 0.51
N GLU A 346 7.13 30.13 1.35
CA GLU A 346 7.65 31.49 1.50
C GLU A 346 8.68 31.89 0.42
N ALA A 347 8.93 31.00 -0.56
CA ALA A 347 9.79 31.24 -1.73
C ALA A 347 11.23 31.71 -1.39
N ILE A 348 11.76 31.29 -0.24
CA ILE A 348 13.16 31.48 0.09
C ILE A 348 13.99 30.59 -0.84
N SER A 349 14.95 31.24 -1.51
CA SER A 349 15.85 30.70 -2.54
C SER A 349 16.23 29.24 -2.33
N MET A 350 16.01 28.45 -3.39
CA MET A 350 16.21 27.01 -3.51
C MET A 350 17.69 26.56 -3.50
N HIS A 351 18.58 27.31 -2.83
CA HIS A 351 20.00 26.97 -2.67
C HIS A 351 20.57 27.15 -1.26
N GLY A 352 19.73 27.42 -0.26
CA GLY A 352 20.13 27.35 1.14
C GLY A 352 19.41 26.22 1.83
N ILE A 353 20.14 25.32 2.46
CA ILE A 353 19.65 24.60 3.64
C ILE A 353 19.05 25.67 4.57
N LEU A 354 17.96 25.35 5.30
CA LEU A 354 17.46 26.22 6.38
C LEU A 354 18.66 26.80 7.16
N ASP A 355 18.58 28.06 7.59
CA ASP A 355 19.72 28.68 8.28
C ASP A 355 20.21 27.78 9.44
N ASP A 356 21.50 27.82 9.75
CA ASP A 356 22.08 26.93 10.76
C ASP A 356 21.35 27.05 12.11
N ASN A 357 20.78 28.22 12.41
CA ASN A 357 19.93 28.44 13.58
C ASN A 357 18.64 27.62 13.54
N CYS A 358 17.92 27.59 12.42
CA CYS A 358 16.71 26.79 12.24
C CYS A 358 17.03 25.28 12.30
N VAL A 359 18.18 24.84 11.78
CA VAL A 359 18.62 23.44 11.94
C VAL A 359 18.87 23.10 13.41
N GLN A 360 19.51 23.99 14.17
CA GLN A 360 19.75 23.79 15.60
C GLN A 360 18.44 23.82 16.42
N ASP A 361 17.50 24.69 16.06
CA ASP A 361 16.20 24.77 16.72
C ASP A 361 15.35 23.53 16.42
N LEU A 362 15.36 23.05 15.18
CA LEU A 362 14.73 21.79 14.80
C LEU A 362 15.38 20.60 15.49
N ALA A 363 16.71 20.57 15.61
CA ALA A 363 17.44 19.53 16.33
C ALA A 363 17.01 19.46 17.80
N LYS A 364 16.87 20.61 18.46
CA LYS A 364 16.34 20.69 19.84
C LYS A 364 14.90 20.24 19.95
N GLN A 365 14.02 20.68 19.05
CA GLN A 365 12.59 20.32 19.06
C GLN A 365 12.35 18.84 18.76
N THR A 366 13.22 18.21 17.96
CA THR A 366 13.03 16.85 17.47
C THR A 366 13.93 15.81 18.12
N LEU A 367 14.88 16.26 18.95
CA LEU A 367 15.91 15.44 19.59
C LEU A 367 16.78 14.66 18.60
N LEU A 368 16.93 15.18 17.39
CA LEU A 368 17.82 14.65 16.39
C LEU A 368 19.10 15.47 16.36
N SER A 369 20.20 14.86 15.94
CA SER A 369 21.43 15.64 15.74
C SER A 369 21.25 16.66 14.60
N PRO A 370 21.97 17.78 14.60
CA PRO A 370 21.94 18.74 13.49
C PRO A 370 22.28 18.09 12.15
N GLU A 371 23.17 17.09 12.14
CA GLU A 371 23.51 16.31 10.95
C GLU A 371 22.31 15.49 10.45
N GLU A 372 21.58 14.83 11.37
CA GLU A 372 20.37 14.08 11.04
C GLU A 372 19.28 15.01 10.50
N VAL A 373 19.02 16.14 11.16
CA VAL A 373 18.04 17.13 10.67
C VAL A 373 18.41 17.63 9.27
N THR A 374 19.69 17.92 9.04
CA THR A 374 20.19 18.34 7.71
C THR A 374 19.97 17.25 6.66
N MET A 375 20.24 15.99 7.01
CA MET A 375 19.98 14.84 6.14
C MET A 375 18.49 14.74 5.78
N TRP A 376 17.59 14.93 6.75
CA TRP A 376 16.16 14.96 6.53
C TRP A 376 15.71 16.06 5.58
N LEU A 377 16.19 17.28 5.77
CA LEU A 377 15.87 18.42 4.91
C LEU A 377 16.39 18.21 3.48
N SER A 378 17.61 17.67 3.33
CA SER A 378 18.18 17.30 2.04
C SER A 378 17.36 16.22 1.33
N HIS A 379 16.89 15.21 2.07
CA HIS A 379 16.00 14.19 1.55
C HIS A 379 14.66 14.76 1.07
N LEU A 380 14.04 15.66 1.83
CA LEU A 380 12.80 16.33 1.45
C LEU A 380 12.98 17.18 0.18
N ASN A 381 14.09 17.90 0.05
CA ASN A 381 14.47 18.61 -1.18
C ASN A 381 14.59 17.65 -2.37
N THR A 382 15.30 16.55 -2.22
CA THR A 382 15.44 15.54 -3.27
C THR A 382 14.09 14.98 -3.71
N ILE A 383 13.18 14.69 -2.77
CA ILE A 383 11.81 14.26 -3.09
C ILE A 383 11.06 15.36 -3.86
N ALA A 384 11.16 16.61 -3.42
CA ALA A 384 10.49 17.73 -4.08
C ALA A 384 10.99 17.92 -5.52
N GLU A 385 12.30 17.87 -5.74
CA GLU A 385 12.90 17.91 -7.07
C GLU A 385 12.46 16.74 -7.96
N ASN A 386 12.46 15.52 -7.41
CA ASN A 386 12.02 14.34 -8.15
C ASN A 386 10.54 14.44 -8.54
N ARG A 387 9.68 14.99 -7.67
CA ARG A 387 8.27 15.28 -7.99
C ARG A 387 8.16 16.33 -9.09
N LYS A 388 8.98 17.39 -9.06
CA LYS A 388 9.02 18.42 -10.10
C LYS A 388 9.44 17.83 -11.45
N LYS A 389 10.55 17.09 -11.50
CA LYS A 389 11.03 16.37 -12.69
C LYS A 389 9.99 15.37 -13.21
N GLY A 390 9.31 14.67 -12.31
CA GLY A 390 8.21 13.77 -12.66
C GLY A 390 7.01 14.50 -13.29
N ALA A 391 6.65 15.67 -12.76
CA ALA A 391 5.60 16.52 -13.31
C ALA A 391 5.98 17.11 -14.68
N GLU A 392 7.23 17.56 -14.84
CA GLU A 392 7.78 18.03 -16.12
C GLU A 392 7.76 16.92 -17.17
N LYS A 393 8.26 15.73 -16.84
CA LYS A 393 8.22 14.56 -17.73
C LYS A 393 6.78 14.16 -18.10
N ALA A 394 5.84 14.23 -17.15
CA ALA A 394 4.43 13.98 -17.42
C ALA A 394 3.81 15.06 -18.32
N ALA A 395 4.19 16.32 -18.15
CA ALA A 395 3.74 17.45 -18.98
C ALA A 395 4.31 17.34 -20.40
N GLU A 396 5.60 17.02 -20.56
CA GLU A 396 6.23 16.74 -21.85
C GLU A 396 5.57 15.55 -22.55
N THR A 397 5.30 14.46 -21.83
CA THR A 397 4.60 13.30 -22.39
C THR A 397 3.19 13.68 -22.87
N ARG A 398 2.46 14.52 -22.12
CA ARG A 398 1.15 15.05 -22.53
C ARG A 398 1.27 15.97 -23.74
N ARG A 399 2.29 16.84 -23.80
CA ARG A 399 2.53 17.73 -24.93
C ARG A 399 2.89 16.94 -26.19
N ALA A 400 3.78 15.96 -26.08
CA ALA A 400 4.16 15.06 -27.17
C ALA A 400 2.97 14.23 -27.67
N ARG A 401 2.10 13.74 -26.78
CA ARG A 401 0.84 13.08 -27.20
C ARG A 401 -0.09 14.04 -27.93
N LYS A 402 -0.21 15.29 -27.47
CA LYS A 402 -1.03 16.31 -28.13
C LYS A 402 -0.44 16.72 -29.48
N GLU A 403 0.87 16.85 -29.59
CA GLU A 403 1.60 17.14 -30.84
C GLU A 403 1.57 15.95 -31.81
N ALA A 404 1.64 14.70 -31.34
CA ALA A 404 1.45 13.52 -32.17
C ALA A 404 0.01 13.42 -32.68
N SER A 405 -0.97 13.72 -31.83
CA SER A 405 -2.38 13.83 -32.22
C SER A 405 -2.62 15.00 -33.18
N LYS A 406 -1.83 16.07 -33.11
CA LYS A 406 -1.92 17.22 -34.01
C LYS A 406 -1.17 17.00 -35.33
N LYS A 407 -0.07 16.24 -35.33
CA LYS A 407 0.62 15.79 -36.56
C LYS A 407 -0.18 14.76 -37.35
N LEU A 408 -1.10 14.04 -36.70
CA LEU A 408 -2.14 13.26 -37.39
C LEU A 408 -3.20 14.15 -38.07
N ILE A 409 -3.30 15.43 -37.68
CA ILE A 409 -4.21 16.44 -38.26
C ILE A 409 -3.46 17.37 -39.26
N ASP A 410 -2.13 17.55 -39.11
CA ASP A 410 -1.27 18.43 -39.92
C ASP A 410 -0.42 17.67 -40.98
N LEU A 411 -0.90 16.52 -41.49
CA LEU A 411 -0.47 16.09 -42.84
C LEU A 411 -0.97 17.15 -43.83
N PRO A 412 -0.22 17.48 -44.90
CA PRO A 412 -0.63 18.54 -45.80
C PRO A 412 -2.02 18.19 -46.33
N ASN A 413 -2.97 19.12 -46.19
CA ASN A 413 -4.24 19.09 -46.92
C ASN A 413 -3.94 18.74 -48.38
N GLY A 414 -4.11 17.48 -48.76
CA GLY A 414 -4.68 17.19 -50.06
C GLY A 414 -6.16 17.34 -49.81
N ASP A 415 -6.67 18.56 -49.98
CA ASP A 415 -8.09 18.90 -50.10
C ASP A 415 -9.05 17.87 -49.46
N ASP A 416 -9.45 18.08 -48.20
CA ASP A 416 -10.53 17.30 -47.55
C ASP A 416 -11.90 17.65 -48.15
N SER A 417 -11.94 17.93 -49.44
CA SER A 417 -13.06 17.57 -50.27
C SER A 417 -12.95 16.07 -50.51
N GLU A 418 -13.79 15.27 -49.87
CA GLU A 418 -13.92 13.87 -50.26
C GLU A 418 -14.34 13.85 -51.73
N VAL A 419 -13.42 13.48 -52.62
CA VAL A 419 -13.66 13.41 -54.08
C VAL A 419 -13.83 11.95 -54.46
N CYS A 420 -14.92 11.61 -55.16
CA CYS A 420 -15.18 10.22 -55.54
C CYS A 420 -14.06 9.67 -56.46
N ASP A 421 -13.51 8.47 -56.17
CA ASP A 421 -12.40 7.90 -56.96
C ASP A 421 -12.75 7.67 -58.44
N VAL A 422 -14.03 7.46 -58.75
CA VAL A 422 -14.49 7.21 -60.12
C VAL A 422 -14.70 8.51 -60.92
N CYS A 423 -15.53 9.44 -60.45
CA CYS A 423 -15.88 10.64 -61.21
C CYS A 423 -14.97 11.86 -60.94
N LYS A 424 -14.14 11.82 -59.90
CA LYS A 424 -13.24 12.92 -59.50
C LYS A 424 -13.96 14.25 -59.26
N LEU A 425 -15.24 14.19 -58.87
CA LEU A 425 -16.05 15.34 -58.47
C LEU A 425 -16.34 15.29 -56.97
N GLU A 426 -16.45 16.47 -56.38
CA GLU A 426 -16.96 16.73 -55.04
C GLU A 426 -18.48 16.89 -55.11
N ASP A 427 -19.21 16.47 -54.08
CA ASP A 427 -20.64 16.76 -53.98
C ASP A 427 -20.87 18.28 -53.80
N PRO A 428 -21.96 18.84 -54.34
CA PRO A 428 -22.03 20.27 -54.65
C PRO A 428 -22.00 21.16 -53.40
N ALA A 429 -21.18 22.21 -53.49
CA ALA A 429 -21.10 23.31 -52.54
C ALA A 429 -22.41 24.12 -52.50
N GLU A 430 -22.96 24.30 -51.30
CA GLU A 430 -24.01 25.25 -50.92
C GLU A 430 -25.31 25.23 -51.77
N GLY A 431 -26.34 24.52 -51.30
CA GLY A 431 -27.74 24.88 -51.60
C GLY A 431 -28.72 23.80 -52.09
N GLY A 432 -28.42 22.49 -52.00
CA GLY A 432 -29.37 21.41 -52.30
C GLY A 432 -29.32 20.30 -51.25
N GLU A 433 -30.45 20.00 -50.61
CA GLU A 433 -30.58 19.00 -49.53
C GLU A 433 -30.66 17.54 -50.05
N GLU A 434 -29.73 17.09 -50.88
CA GLU A 434 -29.60 15.65 -51.19
C GLU A 434 -28.23 15.14 -50.74
N ILE A 435 -28.24 14.37 -49.65
CA ILE A 435 -27.08 13.62 -49.16
C ILE A 435 -26.84 12.51 -50.18
N VAL A 436 -25.75 12.60 -50.95
CA VAL A 436 -25.35 11.54 -51.87
C VAL A 436 -24.69 10.43 -51.05
N PRO A 437 -25.06 9.15 -51.24
CA PRO A 437 -24.47 8.04 -50.49
C PRO A 437 -23.10 7.59 -51.03
N TRP A 438 -22.22 7.18 -50.11
CA TRP A 438 -20.84 6.77 -50.41
C TRP A 438 -20.52 5.36 -49.91
N VAL A 439 -19.59 4.69 -50.59
CA VAL A 439 -19.04 3.38 -50.20
C VAL A 439 -17.51 3.40 -50.18
N CYS A 440 -16.92 2.72 -49.19
CA CYS A 440 -15.47 2.60 -49.01
C CYS A 440 -14.98 1.21 -49.41
N CYS A 441 -13.89 1.15 -50.18
CA CYS A 441 -13.25 -0.11 -50.55
C CYS A 441 -12.43 -0.69 -49.38
N ASP A 442 -12.70 -1.94 -48.98
CA ASP A 442 -11.97 -2.63 -47.90
C ASP A 442 -10.48 -2.89 -48.22
N GLY A 443 -10.11 -2.90 -49.51
CA GLY A 443 -8.75 -3.19 -49.95
C GLY A 443 -7.82 -1.97 -50.01
N CYS A 444 -8.33 -0.83 -50.46
CA CYS A 444 -7.53 0.40 -50.66
C CYS A 444 -8.02 1.61 -49.85
N SER A 445 -9.11 1.46 -49.10
CA SER A 445 -9.73 2.51 -48.28
C SER A 445 -10.12 3.79 -49.05
N GLN A 446 -10.38 3.68 -50.35
CA GLN A 446 -10.87 4.78 -51.18
C GLN A 446 -12.39 4.82 -51.20
N TRP A 447 -12.94 6.04 -51.20
CA TRP A 447 -14.37 6.32 -51.17
C TRP A 447 -14.92 6.67 -52.57
N SER A 448 -16.13 6.24 -52.87
CA SER A 448 -16.82 6.51 -54.15
C SER A 448 -18.33 6.61 -53.95
N HIS A 449 -19.02 7.40 -54.78
CA HIS A 449 -20.49 7.42 -54.78
C HIS A 449 -21.03 6.05 -55.16
N ILE A 450 -22.09 5.59 -54.50
CA ILE A 450 -22.68 4.27 -54.76
C ILE A 450 -23.11 4.11 -56.24
N VAL A 451 -23.65 5.18 -56.84
CA VAL A 451 -24.03 5.21 -58.26
C VAL A 451 -22.84 5.15 -59.21
N CYS A 452 -21.70 5.73 -58.84
CA CYS A 452 -20.49 5.67 -59.66
C CYS A 452 -19.86 4.28 -59.72
N VAL A 453 -20.23 3.39 -58.79
CA VAL A 453 -19.79 2.00 -58.75
C VAL A 453 -20.90 1.01 -59.11
N GLY A 454 -22.04 1.51 -59.59
CA GLY A 454 -23.16 0.71 -60.10
C GLY A 454 -24.10 0.15 -59.03
N ILE A 455 -24.09 0.70 -57.81
CA ILE A 455 -25.02 0.35 -56.72
C ILE A 455 -26.17 1.36 -56.74
N GLU A 456 -27.40 0.89 -56.95
CA GLU A 456 -28.56 1.76 -57.15
C GLU A 456 -29.14 2.31 -55.84
N THR A 457 -28.97 1.59 -54.71
CA THR A 457 -29.52 2.01 -53.41
C THR A 457 -28.60 1.65 -52.22
N GLU A 458 -28.66 2.43 -51.13
CA GLU A 458 -27.87 2.17 -49.90
C GLU A 458 -28.13 0.80 -49.26
N LEU A 459 -29.32 0.23 -49.48
CA LEU A 459 -29.72 -1.08 -48.95
C LEU A 459 -28.97 -2.25 -49.62
N GLU A 460 -28.30 -1.99 -50.74
CA GLU A 460 -27.56 -2.99 -51.51
C GLU A 460 -26.05 -2.93 -51.29
N ILE A 461 -25.57 -2.06 -50.39
CA ILE A 461 -24.14 -1.97 -50.04
C ILE A 461 -23.73 -3.26 -49.30
N PRO A 462 -22.83 -4.09 -49.86
CA PRO A 462 -22.36 -5.29 -49.19
C PRO A 462 -21.52 -4.93 -47.94
N ASN A 463 -21.57 -5.77 -46.90
CA ASN A 463 -20.72 -5.61 -45.71
C ASN A 463 -19.22 -5.60 -46.02
N HIS A 464 -18.84 -6.17 -47.18
CA HIS A 464 -17.49 -6.14 -47.71
C HIS A 464 -17.55 -5.76 -49.19
N TRP A 465 -17.07 -4.56 -49.52
CA TRP A 465 -17.04 -4.05 -50.88
C TRP A 465 -15.60 -3.75 -51.30
N GLN A 466 -15.23 -4.16 -52.52
CA GLN A 466 -13.91 -3.90 -53.10
C GLN A 466 -14.09 -3.25 -54.47
N CYS A 467 -13.27 -2.25 -54.77
CA CYS A 467 -13.27 -1.59 -56.07
C CYS A 467 -12.67 -2.50 -57.16
N PHE A 468 -12.97 -2.18 -58.43
CA PHE A 468 -12.53 -2.97 -59.59
C PHE A 468 -11.01 -3.20 -59.64
N LYS A 469 -10.21 -2.24 -59.16
CA LYS A 469 -8.74 -2.33 -59.09
C LYS A 469 -8.25 -3.31 -58.03
N CYS A 470 -9.03 -3.53 -56.97
CA CYS A 470 -8.72 -4.45 -55.88
C CYS A 470 -9.24 -5.86 -56.19
N SER A 471 -10.36 -5.98 -56.91
CA SER A 471 -10.90 -7.27 -57.34
C SER A 471 -10.04 -7.96 -58.40
N GLU A 472 -9.40 -7.22 -59.31
CA GLU A 472 -8.49 -7.80 -60.32
C GLU A 472 -7.16 -8.35 -59.76
N LYS A 473 -6.80 -8.02 -58.51
CA LYS A 473 -5.57 -8.54 -57.87
C LYS A 473 -5.74 -9.93 -57.24
N TRP A 474 -6.92 -10.53 -57.40
CA TRP A 474 -7.30 -11.83 -56.84
C TRP A 474 -7.71 -12.86 -57.92
N GLU A 475 -7.30 -12.67 -59.16
CA GLU A 475 -7.08 -13.75 -60.15
C GLU A 475 -5.57 -13.99 -60.32
#